data_AF-A0A4X1VDZ7-F1
#
_entry.id   AF-A0A4X1VDZ7-F1
#
_cell.length_a   1.000
_cell.length_b   1.000
_cell.length_c   1.000
_cell.angle_alpha   90.00
_cell.angle_beta   90.00
_cell.angle_gamma   90.00
#
_symmetry.space_group_name_H-M   'P 1'
#
loop_
_entity.id
_entity.type
_entity.pdbx_description
1 polymer ?
#
loop_
_entity_poly.entity_id
_entity_poly.type
_entity_poly.pdbx_seq_one_letter_code
_entity_poly.pdbx_strand_id
1 'polypeptide(L)'
;MSRSMKTSVTGVPKSENPALGKGPKVPLSNTVKTKGKQQNKDISAYRIQRAWLSHLDKTMFQLLKHTICAAEHHVTYEILKKVSPLEAELVKDPCMKCKVRFRFSGEKFPPFIVFKIFLQTEGHGYKYFSGKKLLKPSSEAVVDVCKIMGKKKFYHQIMEDERLFQKFKITDEIDIVTLKDYMQYSSLLDETPASSGGRNNYWRRLNLENIPRTMIMYDIVDYAETGIISNRLKKEMKYLLQRPKTEEIHQRQLQIVSEVRRPSCFSSLHPLYRPYQQQSQIKHLGRRSKQAQMKVEKMKKAYKMAKEKDASAGTEPQKDIPGPKVNHPLHPIF
;
A
#
# COMPACT_ATOMS: atom_id res chain seq x y z
N MET A 1 16.06 55.61 0.34
CA MET A 1 15.77 57.03 0.65
C MET A 1 14.49 57.06 1.47
N SER A 2 14.58 57.20 2.80
CA SER A 2 14.12 58.39 3.58
C SER A 2 12.61 58.64 3.46
N ARG A 3 11.81 58.90 4.51
CA ARG A 3 12.06 59.31 5.89
C ARG A 3 10.75 59.17 6.69
N SER A 4 10.93 58.99 7.99
CA SER A 4 9.99 59.17 9.10
C SER A 4 9.15 60.46 9.03
N MET A 5 7.88 60.39 9.45
CA MET A 5 7.12 61.55 9.96
C MET A 5 6.89 61.40 11.46
N LYS A 6 7.34 62.44 12.19
CA LYS A 6 7.00 62.77 13.58
C LYS A 6 5.71 63.57 13.61
N THR A 7 4.93 63.42 14.68
CA THR A 7 4.21 64.55 15.29
C THR A 7 4.20 64.40 16.81
N SER A 8 4.33 65.54 17.46
CA SER A 8 4.57 65.82 18.88
C SER A 8 3.39 66.58 19.47
N VAL A 9 3.52 67.03 20.74
CA VAL A 9 2.74 68.08 21.47
C VAL A 9 1.65 67.44 22.36
N THR A 10 1.50 67.65 23.68
CA THR A 10 1.98 68.66 24.66
C THR A 10 1.73 68.11 26.09
N GLY A 11 2.36 68.71 27.10
CA GLY A 11 1.71 68.91 28.40
C GLY A 11 2.53 68.49 29.62
N VAL A 12 3.31 69.42 30.17
CA VAL A 12 3.84 69.37 31.55
C VAL A 12 2.99 70.34 32.39
N PRO A 13 2.77 70.04 33.68
CA PRO A 13 3.22 70.99 34.69
C PRO A 13 4.05 70.31 35.78
N LYS A 14 5.10 71.02 36.21
CA LYS A 14 5.93 70.73 37.37
C LYS A 14 5.17 71.10 38.65
N SER A 15 5.33 70.32 39.71
CA SER A 15 5.26 70.83 41.08
C SER A 15 6.08 69.94 42.03
N GLU A 16 7.09 70.58 42.63
CA GLU A 16 7.58 70.48 44.01
C GLU A 16 8.00 69.12 44.60
N ASN A 17 9.30 69.05 44.98
CA ASN A 17 9.83 68.12 45.96
C ASN A 17 9.56 68.64 47.37
N PRO A 18 9.47 67.75 48.37
CA PRO A 18 10.53 67.78 49.38
C PRO A 18 11.11 66.40 49.71
N ALA A 19 12.25 66.47 50.37
CA ALA A 19 13.21 65.39 50.61
C ALA A 19 12.73 64.25 51.51
N LEU A 20 13.45 63.13 51.37
CA LEU A 20 14.02 62.27 52.42
C LEU A 20 13.61 60.78 52.31
N GLY A 21 14.55 59.97 51.85
CA GLY A 21 14.45 58.51 51.87
C GLY A 21 15.67 57.87 51.25
N LYS A 22 16.70 57.63 52.07
CA LYS A 22 17.90 56.86 51.69
C LYS A 22 17.48 55.41 51.37
N GLY A 23 17.30 55.11 50.09
CA GLY A 23 17.21 53.73 49.59
C GLY A 23 18.60 53.18 49.26
N PRO A 24 18.92 51.91 49.58
CA PRO A 24 20.21 51.32 49.24
C PRO A 24 20.40 51.28 47.72
N LYS A 25 21.50 51.81 47.22
CA LYS A 25 21.93 51.60 45.82
C LYS A 25 22.30 50.12 45.66
N VAL A 26 21.34 49.31 45.20
CA VAL A 26 21.60 47.93 44.76
C VAL A 26 22.42 47.99 43.47
N PRO A 27 23.53 47.22 43.33
CA PRO A 27 24.36 47.27 42.13
C PRO A 27 23.61 46.70 40.92
N LEU A 28 23.32 47.56 39.93
CA LEU A 28 22.75 47.20 38.62
C LEU A 28 23.80 46.51 37.70
N SER A 29 24.64 45.63 38.25
CA SER A 29 25.69 44.92 37.49
C SER A 29 25.41 43.41 37.35
N ASN A 30 24.44 42.88 38.09
CA ASN A 30 24.11 41.45 38.07
C ASN A 30 22.99 41.09 37.09
N THR A 31 22.06 42.00 36.76
CA THR A 31 20.93 41.72 35.86
C THR A 31 21.35 41.42 34.42
N VAL A 32 22.41 42.05 33.91
CA VAL A 32 22.94 41.77 32.56
C VAL A 32 23.61 40.38 32.51
N LYS A 33 24.37 40.02 33.55
CA LYS A 33 25.00 38.69 33.68
C LYS A 33 23.97 37.58 33.84
N THR A 34 22.86 37.83 34.56
CA THR A 34 21.77 36.87 34.73
C THR A 34 20.95 36.69 33.45
N LYS A 35 20.69 37.77 32.68
CA LYS A 35 20.05 37.68 31.36
C LYS A 35 20.91 36.93 30.34
N GLY A 36 22.22 37.17 30.28
CA GLY A 36 23.14 36.40 29.42
C GLY A 36 23.24 34.91 29.83
N LYS A 37 23.26 34.62 31.13
CA LYS A 37 23.19 33.22 31.63
C LYS A 37 21.86 32.55 31.30
N GLN A 38 20.74 33.27 31.37
CA GLN A 38 19.42 32.75 31.02
C GLN A 38 19.31 32.49 29.51
N GLN A 39 19.74 33.44 28.67
CA GLN A 39 19.81 33.25 27.21
C GLN A 39 20.68 32.05 26.83
N ASN A 40 21.82 31.85 27.50
CA ASN A 40 22.67 30.67 27.28
C ASN A 40 21.99 29.36 27.71
N LYS A 41 21.19 29.37 28.78
CA LYS A 41 20.38 28.22 29.19
C LYS A 41 19.27 27.94 28.19
N ASP A 42 18.60 28.97 27.67
CA ASP A 42 17.53 28.83 26.68
C ASP A 42 18.08 28.30 25.36
N ILE A 43 19.25 28.77 24.91
CA ILE A 43 19.98 28.23 23.74
C ILE A 43 20.37 26.77 23.98
N SER A 44 20.83 26.44 25.19
CA SER A 44 21.22 25.07 25.54
C SER A 44 20.00 24.13 25.57
N ALA A 45 18.89 24.56 26.17
CA ALA A 45 17.63 23.84 26.20
C ALA A 45 17.08 23.63 24.78
N TYR A 46 17.13 24.66 23.93
CA TYR A 46 16.76 24.55 22.53
C TYR A 46 17.62 23.53 21.77
N ARG A 47 18.94 23.53 21.99
CA ARG A 47 19.85 22.54 21.40
C ARG A 47 19.50 21.12 21.84
N ILE A 48 19.23 20.92 23.13
CA ILE A 48 18.82 19.62 23.68
C ILE A 48 17.48 19.18 23.07
N GLN A 49 16.50 20.07 22.99
CA GLN A 49 15.20 19.79 22.38
C GLN A 49 15.34 19.41 20.90
N ARG A 50 16.14 20.16 20.13
CA ARG A 50 16.42 19.86 18.72
C ARG A 50 17.13 18.52 18.54
N ALA A 51 18.10 18.21 19.40
CA ALA A 51 18.80 16.94 19.39
C ALA A 51 17.85 15.78 19.72
N TRP A 52 16.96 15.97 20.69
CA TRP A 52 15.93 15.00 21.07
C TRP A 52 14.93 14.75 19.95
N LEU A 53 14.39 15.81 19.34
CA LEU A 53 13.48 15.69 18.19
C LEU A 53 14.18 15.00 17.00
N SER A 54 15.42 15.36 16.71
CA SER A 54 16.19 14.70 15.65
C SER A 54 16.45 13.22 15.97
N HIS A 55 16.68 12.86 17.23
CA HIS A 55 16.81 11.47 17.64
C HIS A 55 15.48 10.71 17.42
N LEU A 56 14.35 11.29 17.82
CA LEU A 56 13.04 10.71 17.59
C LEU A 56 12.77 10.51 16.09
N ASP A 57 13.00 11.52 15.25
CA ASP A 57 12.80 11.43 13.81
C ASP A 57 13.69 10.34 13.19
N LYS A 58 14.95 10.23 13.63
CA LYS A 58 15.86 9.16 13.17
C LYS A 58 15.38 7.77 13.58
N THR A 59 14.92 7.61 14.82
CA THR A 59 14.38 6.32 15.28
C THR A 59 13.12 5.95 14.51
N MET A 60 12.22 6.91 14.29
CA MET A 60 11.01 6.69 13.49
C MET A 60 11.35 6.39 12.04
N PHE A 61 12.30 7.08 11.44
CA PHE A 61 12.73 6.78 10.08
C PHE A 61 13.32 5.37 9.95
N GLN A 62 14.09 4.90 10.93
CA GLN A 62 14.59 3.51 10.95
C GLN A 62 13.45 2.51 10.99
N LEU A 63 12.46 2.72 11.86
CA LEU A 63 11.25 1.91 11.95
C LEU A 63 10.51 1.85 10.61
N LEU A 64 10.24 3.03 10.02
CA LEU A 64 9.57 3.15 8.73
C LEU A 64 10.35 2.37 7.67
N LYS A 65 11.67 2.57 7.58
CA LYS A 65 12.54 1.89 6.61
C LYS A 65 12.46 0.37 6.75
N HIS A 66 12.61 -0.17 7.95
CA HIS A 66 12.54 -1.62 8.18
C HIS A 66 11.18 -2.19 7.80
N THR A 67 10.11 -1.48 8.14
CA THR A 67 8.76 -1.95 7.82
C THR A 67 8.48 -1.93 6.32
N ILE A 68 8.91 -0.87 5.62
CA ILE A 68 8.79 -0.83 4.16
C ILE A 68 9.58 -1.97 3.51
N CYS A 69 10.83 -2.19 3.91
CA CYS A 69 11.61 -3.31 3.39
C CYS A 69 10.91 -4.65 3.63
N ALA A 70 10.36 -4.88 4.82
CA ALA A 70 9.59 -6.09 5.11
C ALA A 70 8.33 -6.21 4.24
N ALA A 71 7.63 -5.09 4.02
CA ALA A 71 6.43 -5.01 3.20
C ALA A 71 6.71 -5.35 1.72
N GLU A 72 7.82 -4.87 1.15
CA GLU A 72 8.26 -5.21 -0.22
C GLU A 72 8.33 -6.72 -0.46
N HIS A 73 8.76 -7.48 0.54
CA HIS A 73 8.99 -8.92 0.40
C HIS A 73 7.77 -9.78 0.76
N HIS A 74 6.99 -9.39 1.77
CA HIS A 74 6.00 -10.30 2.36
C HIS A 74 4.55 -9.87 2.18
N VAL A 75 4.32 -8.59 1.87
CA VAL A 75 3.00 -7.97 2.02
C VAL A 75 2.56 -7.22 0.76
N THR A 76 3.45 -7.11 -0.22
CA THR A 76 3.24 -6.45 -1.50
C THR A 76 1.91 -6.84 -2.17
N TYR A 77 1.62 -8.14 -2.27
CA TYR A 77 0.39 -8.60 -2.92
C TYR A 77 -0.87 -8.15 -2.17
N GLU A 78 -0.89 -8.27 -0.84
CA GLU A 78 -2.04 -7.86 -0.03
C GLU A 78 -2.30 -6.35 -0.10
N ILE A 79 -1.23 -5.55 -0.14
CA ILE A 79 -1.32 -4.09 -0.34
C ILE A 79 -1.85 -3.79 -1.74
N LEU A 80 -1.26 -4.38 -2.79
CA LEU A 80 -1.68 -4.13 -4.17
C LEU A 80 -3.10 -4.61 -4.45
N LYS A 81 -3.53 -5.74 -3.89
CA LYS A 81 -4.89 -6.26 -4.06
C LYS A 81 -5.96 -5.24 -3.67
N LYS A 82 -5.63 -4.31 -2.79
CA LYS A 82 -6.52 -3.23 -2.35
C LYS A 82 -6.32 -1.94 -3.15
N VAL A 83 -5.09 -1.61 -3.49
CA VAL A 83 -4.78 -0.39 -4.27
C VAL A 83 -5.17 -0.55 -5.75
N SER A 84 -4.79 -1.66 -6.37
CA SER A 84 -5.06 -2.00 -7.77
C SER A 84 -5.17 -3.53 -7.93
N PRO A 85 -6.38 -4.10 -7.85
CA PRO A 85 -6.59 -5.55 -7.94
C PRO A 85 -6.02 -6.17 -9.23
N LEU A 86 -6.17 -5.49 -10.36
CA LEU A 86 -5.69 -5.94 -11.66
C LEU A 86 -4.17 -6.09 -11.69
N GLU A 87 -3.44 -5.13 -11.12
CA GLU A 87 -1.98 -5.21 -11.05
C GLU A 87 -1.51 -6.22 -10.01
N ALA A 88 -2.29 -6.46 -8.95
CA ALA A 88 -1.99 -7.47 -7.95
C ALA A 88 -2.01 -8.89 -8.56
N GLU A 89 -2.95 -9.13 -9.48
CA GLU A 89 -3.01 -10.39 -10.24
C GLU A 89 -1.77 -10.58 -11.11
N LEU A 90 -1.32 -9.53 -11.80
CA LEU A 90 -0.07 -9.56 -12.58
C LEU A 90 1.16 -9.83 -11.71
N VAL A 91 1.22 -9.29 -10.49
CA VAL A 91 2.33 -9.55 -9.56
C VAL A 91 2.31 -10.97 -9.01
N LYS A 92 1.14 -11.61 -8.93
CA LYS A 92 0.99 -12.99 -8.48
C LYS A 92 1.33 -14.01 -9.58
N ASP A 93 1.22 -13.61 -10.84
CA ASP A 93 1.52 -14.46 -11.99
C ASP A 93 3.02 -14.83 -12.03
N PRO A 94 3.39 -16.12 -11.90
CA PRO A 94 4.79 -16.55 -11.98
C PRO A 94 5.46 -16.30 -13.33
N CYS A 95 4.69 -16.20 -14.41
CA CYS A 95 5.21 -15.87 -15.74
C CYS A 95 5.66 -14.41 -15.82
N MET A 96 5.03 -13.54 -15.04
CA MET A 96 5.33 -12.13 -14.95
C MET A 96 6.27 -11.90 -13.76
N LYS A 97 7.57 -11.76 -14.02
CA LYS A 97 8.56 -11.45 -12.97
C LYS A 97 8.42 -9.99 -12.50
N CYS A 98 7.33 -9.64 -11.83
CA CYS A 98 7.07 -8.30 -11.33
C CYS A 98 7.67 -8.10 -9.94
N LYS A 99 8.27 -6.94 -9.70
CA LYS A 99 8.77 -6.49 -8.40
C LYS A 99 8.20 -5.13 -8.06
N VAL A 100 7.52 -5.04 -6.93
CA VAL A 100 7.07 -3.76 -6.39
C VAL A 100 8.16 -3.17 -5.51
N ARG A 101 8.40 -1.87 -5.66
CA ARG A 101 9.25 -1.11 -4.75
C ARG A 101 8.45 -0.01 -4.09
N PHE A 102 8.68 0.18 -2.82
CA PHE A 102 8.16 1.26 -2.01
C PHE A 102 9.27 2.27 -1.72
N ARG A 103 8.94 3.55 -1.68
CA ARG A 103 9.88 4.63 -1.36
C ARG A 103 9.22 5.64 -0.44
N PHE A 104 10.06 6.33 0.31
CA PHE A 104 9.68 7.56 0.99
C PHE A 104 9.76 8.73 0.02
N SER A 105 8.79 9.63 0.10
CA SER A 105 8.75 10.88 -0.62
C SER A 105 8.23 11.99 0.31
N GLY A 106 8.43 13.24 -0.09
CA GLY A 106 8.07 14.42 0.69
C GLY A 106 9.28 15.24 1.14
N GLU A 107 9.06 16.55 1.21
CA GLU A 107 10.09 17.54 1.56
C GLU A 107 10.30 17.68 3.08
N LYS A 108 9.29 17.32 3.87
CA LYS A 108 9.27 17.44 5.33
C LYS A 108 8.99 16.08 5.96
N PHE A 109 9.46 15.91 7.19
CA PHE A 109 9.18 14.73 7.99
C PHE A 109 7.83 14.89 8.73
N PRO A 110 7.02 13.82 8.90
CA PRO A 110 7.22 12.47 8.38
C PRO A 110 7.01 12.36 6.85
N PRO A 111 7.75 11.47 6.16
CA PRO A 111 7.59 11.29 4.72
C PRO A 111 6.32 10.49 4.41
N PHE A 112 5.73 10.72 3.24
CA PHE A 112 4.68 9.85 2.70
C PHE A 112 5.27 8.71 1.87
N ILE A 113 4.49 7.64 1.70
CA ILE A 113 4.95 6.43 1.01
C ILE A 113 4.43 6.43 -0.43
N VAL A 114 5.32 6.13 -1.36
CA VAL A 114 5.00 5.93 -2.77
C VAL A 114 5.44 4.53 -3.21
N PHE A 115 4.81 3.99 -4.26
CA PHE A 115 5.17 2.69 -4.81
C PHE A 115 5.22 2.71 -6.34
N LYS A 116 5.99 1.79 -6.90
CA LYS A 116 6.11 1.58 -8.35
C LYS A 116 6.36 0.11 -8.64
N ILE A 117 5.78 -0.37 -9.73
CA ILE A 117 5.89 -1.76 -10.18
C ILE A 117 6.95 -1.81 -11.28
N PHE A 118 7.92 -2.71 -11.10
CA PHE A 118 8.99 -2.96 -12.04
C PHE A 118 8.85 -4.36 -12.60
N LEU A 119 9.23 -4.53 -13.85
CA LEU A 119 9.49 -5.86 -14.40
C LEU A 119 10.96 -6.20 -14.11
N GLN A 120 11.18 -7.35 -13.47
CA GLN A 120 12.50 -7.87 -13.19
C GLN A 120 13.08 -8.43 -14.49
N THR A 121 13.85 -7.57 -15.15
CA THR A 121 14.74 -7.91 -16.24
C THR A 121 15.92 -8.68 -15.66
N GLU A 122 16.00 -9.99 -15.84
CA GLU A 122 17.18 -10.80 -15.50
C GLU A 122 18.35 -10.48 -16.46
N GLY A 123 18.71 -9.21 -16.61
CA GLY A 123 19.67 -8.70 -17.58
C GLY A 123 19.08 -8.40 -18.97
N HIS A 124 17.88 -8.89 -19.28
CA HIS A 124 17.23 -8.63 -20.58
C HIS A 124 16.47 -7.30 -20.58
N GLY A 125 16.86 -6.32 -21.39
CA GLY A 125 16.12 -5.07 -21.52
C GLY A 125 14.75 -5.26 -22.17
N TYR A 126 13.68 -4.72 -21.57
CA TYR A 126 12.37 -4.65 -22.21
C TYR A 126 12.32 -3.48 -23.20
N LYS A 127 11.85 -3.74 -24.42
CA LYS A 127 11.58 -2.70 -25.41
C LYS A 127 10.12 -2.28 -25.31
N TYR A 128 9.90 -1.01 -24.98
CA TYR A 128 8.58 -0.41 -25.00
C TYR A 128 8.23 -0.05 -26.44
N PHE A 129 7.12 -0.58 -26.93
CA PHE A 129 6.55 -0.18 -28.21
C PHE A 129 5.71 1.08 -28.01
N SER A 130 5.99 2.11 -28.78
CA SER A 130 5.22 3.35 -28.79
C SER A 130 4.97 3.74 -30.24
N GLY A 131 3.72 4.05 -30.56
CA GLY A 131 3.34 4.50 -31.90
C GLY A 131 4.15 5.73 -32.34
N LYS A 132 4.47 6.63 -31.40
CA LYS A 132 5.32 7.80 -31.65
C LYS A 132 6.72 7.42 -32.13
N LYS A 133 7.30 6.33 -31.61
CA LYS A 133 8.64 5.85 -32.01
C LYS A 133 8.62 5.06 -33.32
N LEU A 134 7.53 4.35 -33.57
CA LEU A 134 7.41 3.46 -34.73
C LEU A 134 7.03 4.24 -35.99
N LEU A 135 6.19 5.26 -35.87
CA LEU A 135 5.64 6.02 -37.00
C LEU A 135 6.50 7.26 -37.26
N LYS A 136 7.19 7.28 -38.40
CA LYS A 136 7.91 8.48 -38.85
C LYS A 136 6.90 9.55 -39.28
N PRO A 137 7.12 10.84 -38.97
CA PRO A 137 6.20 11.93 -39.34
C PRO A 137 5.86 12.00 -40.84
N SER A 138 6.79 11.58 -41.70
CA SER A 138 6.64 11.55 -43.16
C SER A 138 6.05 10.26 -43.73
N SER A 139 5.63 9.31 -42.88
CA SER A 139 5.08 8.03 -43.33
C SER A 139 3.58 8.13 -43.64
N GLU A 140 3.12 7.37 -44.64
CA GLU A 140 1.70 7.24 -44.98
C GLU A 140 0.85 6.79 -43.78
N ALA A 141 1.44 5.99 -42.89
CA ALA A 141 0.80 5.55 -41.66
C ALA A 141 0.39 6.73 -40.74
N VAL A 142 1.09 7.86 -40.74
CA VAL A 142 0.67 9.05 -39.95
C VAL A 142 -0.57 9.71 -40.55
N VAL A 143 -0.68 9.72 -41.88
CA VAL A 143 -1.86 10.22 -42.59
C VAL A 143 -3.07 9.34 -42.24
N ASP A 144 -2.89 8.03 -42.22
CA ASP A 144 -3.95 7.09 -41.85
C ASP A 144 -4.32 7.18 -40.36
N VAL A 145 -3.35 7.37 -39.46
CA VAL A 145 -3.63 7.66 -38.05
C VAL A 145 -4.47 8.93 -37.90
N CYS A 146 -4.17 9.99 -38.66
CA CYS A 146 -4.95 11.22 -38.65
C CYS A 146 -6.40 10.98 -39.15
N LYS A 147 -6.59 10.12 -40.16
CA LYS A 147 -7.92 9.71 -40.63
C LYS A 147 -8.68 8.90 -39.58
N ILE A 148 -8.03 7.91 -38.95
CA ILE A 148 -8.64 7.00 -37.97
C ILE A 148 -8.98 7.74 -36.67
N MET A 149 -8.04 8.53 -36.13
CA MET A 149 -8.21 9.24 -34.86
C MET A 149 -9.09 10.49 -35.00
N GLY A 150 -9.11 11.06 -36.21
CA GLY A 150 -9.75 12.33 -36.53
C GLY A 150 -8.84 13.53 -36.26
N LYS A 151 -8.94 14.55 -37.12
CA LYS A 151 -8.08 15.74 -37.12
C LYS A 151 -7.95 16.40 -35.76
N LYS A 152 -9.05 16.58 -35.02
CA LYS A 152 -9.06 17.27 -33.72
C LYS A 152 -8.17 16.59 -32.68
N LYS A 153 -8.30 15.27 -32.52
CA LYS A 153 -7.52 14.49 -31.55
C LYS A 153 -6.06 14.43 -31.97
N PHE A 154 -5.80 14.26 -33.26
CA PHE A 154 -4.46 14.26 -33.81
C PHE A 154 -3.72 15.59 -33.55
N TYR A 155 -4.35 16.73 -33.87
CA TYR A 155 -3.77 18.05 -33.58
C TYR A 155 -3.57 18.27 -32.09
N HIS A 156 -4.51 17.85 -31.24
CA HIS A 156 -4.35 17.96 -29.80
C HIS A 156 -3.12 17.20 -29.30
N GLN A 157 -2.88 15.98 -29.80
CA GLN A 157 -1.68 15.21 -29.45
C GLN A 157 -0.38 15.92 -29.89
N ILE A 158 -0.36 16.50 -31.09
CA ILE A 158 0.81 17.29 -31.56
C ILE A 158 1.05 18.51 -30.67
N MET A 159 -0.02 19.22 -30.29
CA MET A 159 0.11 20.38 -29.41
C MET A 159 0.60 20.01 -28.01
N GLU A 160 0.16 18.87 -27.47
CA GLU A 160 0.66 18.37 -26.19
C GLU A 160 2.13 17.96 -26.27
N ASP A 161 2.54 17.31 -27.36
CA ASP A 161 3.94 16.95 -27.60
C ASP A 161 4.84 18.20 -27.64
N GLU A 162 4.42 19.25 -28.37
CA GLU A 162 5.10 20.54 -28.42
C GLU A 162 5.17 21.21 -27.04
N ARG A 163 4.06 21.19 -26.28
CA ARG A 163 4.01 21.74 -24.92
C ARG A 163 4.97 21.01 -23.98
N LEU A 164 5.07 19.68 -24.10
CA LEU A 164 6.02 18.88 -23.31
C LEU A 164 7.46 19.21 -23.69
N PHE A 165 7.75 19.37 -24.98
CA PHE A 165 9.07 19.77 -25.46
C PHE A 165 9.49 21.14 -24.91
N GLN A 166 8.58 22.12 -24.94
CA GLN A 166 8.85 23.44 -24.38
C GLN A 166 9.13 23.40 -22.87
N LYS A 167 8.40 22.56 -22.14
CA LYS A 167 8.54 22.42 -20.68
C LYS A 167 9.82 21.70 -20.26
N PHE A 168 10.15 20.58 -20.90
CA PHE A 168 11.20 19.67 -20.44
C PHE A 168 12.48 19.71 -21.28
N LYS A 169 12.42 20.22 -22.53
CA LYS A 169 13.49 20.28 -23.55
C LYS A 169 14.05 18.94 -24.02
N ILE A 170 14.03 17.92 -23.18
CA ILE A 170 14.48 16.56 -23.45
C ILE A 170 13.25 15.67 -23.49
N THR A 171 12.70 15.44 -24.68
CA THR A 171 11.45 14.68 -24.83
C THR A 171 11.56 13.50 -25.75
N ASP A 172 12.54 13.47 -26.64
CA ASP A 172 12.77 12.38 -27.57
C ASP A 172 14.19 11.81 -27.44
N GLU A 173 14.42 10.63 -28.02
CA GLU A 173 15.72 9.95 -27.93
C GLU A 173 16.86 10.76 -28.58
N ILE A 174 16.52 11.63 -29.54
CA ILE A 174 17.46 12.51 -30.26
C ILE A 174 17.99 13.61 -29.33
N ASP A 175 17.24 13.99 -28.31
CA ASP A 175 17.61 15.06 -27.36
C ASP A 175 18.59 14.56 -26.28
N ILE A 176 18.82 13.25 -26.19
CA ILE A 176 19.61 12.64 -25.14
C ILE A 176 21.09 12.69 -25.52
N VAL A 177 21.84 13.57 -24.84
CA VAL A 177 23.30 13.66 -25.01
C VAL A 177 24.04 13.08 -23.81
N THR A 178 23.51 13.29 -22.60
CA THR A 178 24.14 12.85 -21.35
C THR A 178 23.32 11.80 -20.59
N LEU A 179 23.96 11.12 -19.63
CA LEU A 179 23.27 10.19 -18.73
C LEU A 179 22.18 10.89 -17.90
N LYS A 180 22.38 12.18 -17.57
CA LYS A 180 21.37 12.98 -16.87
C LYS A 180 20.13 13.20 -17.75
N ASP A 181 20.35 13.46 -19.03
CA ASP A 181 19.27 13.64 -20.00
C ASP A 181 18.50 12.33 -20.18
N TYR A 182 19.20 11.20 -20.21
CA TYR A 182 18.56 9.88 -20.22
C TYR A 182 17.70 9.64 -18.97
N MET A 183 18.18 10.00 -17.79
CA MET A 183 17.40 9.89 -16.55
C MET A 183 16.14 10.77 -16.58
N GLN A 184 16.26 12.00 -17.08
CA GLN A 184 15.14 12.93 -17.22
C GLN A 184 14.11 12.42 -18.25
N TYR A 185 14.57 11.98 -19.41
CA TYR A 185 13.75 11.37 -20.45
C TYR A 185 13.02 10.12 -19.94
N SER A 186 13.71 9.24 -19.22
CA SER A 186 13.12 8.02 -18.66
C SER A 186 12.04 8.34 -17.61
N SER A 187 12.28 9.34 -16.76
CA SER A 187 11.26 9.82 -15.80
C SER A 187 10.05 10.41 -16.52
N LEU A 188 10.27 11.21 -17.57
CA LEU A 188 9.20 11.78 -18.38
C LEU A 188 8.36 10.69 -19.06
N LEU A 189 9.00 9.66 -19.62
CA LEU A 189 8.27 8.52 -20.20
C LEU A 189 7.41 7.80 -19.17
N ASP A 190 7.93 7.63 -17.95
CA ASP A 190 7.20 6.98 -16.86
C ASP A 190 6.00 7.81 -16.39
N GLU A 191 6.10 9.14 -16.40
CA GLU A 191 5.01 10.08 -16.06
C GLU A 191 4.00 10.29 -17.20
N THR A 192 4.42 10.11 -18.45
CA THR A 192 3.56 10.32 -19.61
C THR A 192 2.50 9.23 -19.72
N PRO A 193 1.22 9.57 -19.97
CA PRO A 193 0.15 8.59 -20.16
C PRO A 193 0.42 7.63 -21.33
N ALA A 194 -0.09 6.40 -21.22
CA ALA A 194 0.05 5.39 -22.27
C ALA A 194 -0.65 5.82 -23.58
N SER A 195 -1.76 6.58 -23.48
CA SER A 195 -2.46 7.14 -24.64
C SER A 195 -1.61 8.11 -25.47
N SER A 196 -0.63 8.75 -24.84
CA SER A 196 0.29 9.70 -25.48
C SER A 196 1.66 9.08 -25.76
N GLY A 197 1.75 7.75 -25.75
CA GLY A 197 2.97 7.01 -26.08
C GLY A 197 3.99 6.90 -24.93
N GLY A 198 3.59 7.26 -23.71
CA GLY A 198 4.35 7.04 -22.48
C GLY A 198 4.13 5.67 -21.85
N ARG A 199 4.71 5.43 -20.68
CA ARG A 199 4.64 4.15 -19.95
C ARG A 199 3.57 4.13 -18.86
N ASN A 200 3.07 5.29 -18.43
CA ASN A 200 2.10 5.42 -17.34
C ASN A 200 2.51 4.65 -16.07
N ASN A 201 3.81 4.64 -15.74
CA ASN A 201 4.39 3.91 -14.62
C ASN A 201 5.10 4.88 -13.67
N TYR A 202 4.38 5.89 -13.19
CA TYR A 202 4.88 6.88 -12.25
C TYR A 202 4.88 6.34 -10.80
N TRP A 203 5.53 7.07 -9.91
CA TRP A 203 5.47 6.78 -8.48
C TRP A 203 4.09 7.12 -7.93
N ARG A 204 3.33 6.11 -7.50
CA ARG A 204 1.97 6.28 -6.99
C ARG A 204 1.98 6.42 -5.48
N ARG A 205 1.25 7.40 -4.95
CA ARG A 205 1.09 7.57 -3.51
C ARG A 205 0.25 6.44 -2.92
N LEU A 206 0.71 5.91 -1.79
CA LEU A 206 -0.02 4.93 -1.01
C LEU A 206 -0.92 5.64 0.00
N ASN A 207 -2.24 5.48 -0.13
CA ASN A 207 -3.24 6.12 0.73
C ASN A 207 -3.82 5.14 1.76
N LEU A 208 -4.32 5.66 2.88
CA LEU A 208 -4.96 4.89 3.95
C LEU A 208 -6.22 4.13 3.51
N GLU A 209 -6.97 4.66 2.55
CA GLU A 209 -8.19 4.03 2.02
C GLU A 209 -7.94 2.62 1.49
N ASN A 210 -6.72 2.39 1.03
CA ASN A 210 -6.32 1.16 0.35
C ASN A 210 -5.63 0.16 1.27
N ILE A 211 -5.53 0.43 2.58
CA ILE A 211 -4.83 -0.46 3.53
C ILE A 211 -5.79 -0.91 4.62
N PRO A 212 -5.90 -2.21 4.91
CA PRO A 212 -6.79 -2.66 5.96
C PRO A 212 -6.22 -2.25 7.33
N ARG A 213 -7.09 -1.66 8.16
CA ARG A 213 -6.78 -1.23 9.55
C ARG A 213 -6.19 -2.34 10.42
N THR A 214 -6.39 -3.60 10.03
CA THR A 214 -5.89 -4.78 10.72
C THR A 214 -4.37 -4.95 10.64
N MET A 215 -3.72 -4.37 9.63
CA MET A 215 -2.28 -4.48 9.42
C MET A 215 -1.53 -3.33 10.08
N ILE A 216 -0.29 -3.60 10.52
CA ILE A 216 0.59 -2.55 11.05
C ILE A 216 0.93 -1.49 9.98
N MET A 217 0.90 -1.88 8.71
CA MET A 217 1.08 -0.97 7.57
C MET A 217 0.08 0.20 7.58
N TYR A 218 -1.15 -0.01 8.09
CA TYR A 218 -2.12 1.06 8.22
C TYR A 218 -1.62 2.14 9.18
N ASP A 219 -1.14 1.76 10.37
CA ASP A 219 -0.63 2.73 11.35
C ASP A 219 0.60 3.47 10.84
N ILE A 220 1.38 2.82 10.00
CA ILE A 220 2.61 3.36 9.44
C ILE A 220 2.30 4.41 8.38
N VAL A 221 1.34 4.12 7.51
CA VAL A 221 0.83 5.13 6.57
C VAL A 221 0.10 6.23 7.34
N ASP A 222 -0.63 5.90 8.40
CA ASP A 222 -1.37 6.88 9.22
C ASP A 222 -0.41 7.84 9.91
N TYR A 223 0.69 7.32 10.47
CA TYR A 223 1.79 8.13 10.99
C TYR A 223 2.46 8.97 9.90
N ALA A 224 2.68 8.41 8.71
CA ALA A 224 3.27 9.13 7.58
C ALA A 224 2.40 10.31 7.12
N GLU A 225 1.07 10.22 7.25
CA GLU A 225 0.15 11.28 6.86
C GLU A 225 -0.14 12.28 8.00
N THR A 226 -0.27 11.81 9.24
CA THR A 226 -0.73 12.62 10.39
C THR A 226 0.38 13.03 11.35
N GLY A 227 1.50 12.31 11.36
CA GLY A 227 2.56 12.45 12.36
C GLY A 227 2.21 11.90 13.75
N ILE A 228 1.05 11.26 13.92
CA ILE A 228 0.59 10.74 15.20
C ILE A 228 0.92 9.25 15.30
N ILE A 229 1.59 8.85 16.39
CA ILE A 229 1.93 7.45 16.62
C ILE A 229 0.74 6.71 17.25
N SER A 230 0.31 5.62 16.61
CA SER A 230 -0.75 4.79 17.17
C SER A 230 -0.27 3.99 18.39
N ASN A 231 -1.17 3.68 19.32
CA ASN A 231 -0.86 2.85 20.49
C ASN A 231 -0.36 1.44 20.09
N ARG A 232 -0.84 0.91 18.95
CA ARG A 232 -0.40 -0.38 18.41
C ARG A 232 1.03 -0.27 17.91
N LEU A 233 1.34 0.75 17.08
CA LEU A 233 2.68 0.99 16.58
C LEU A 233 3.67 1.21 17.72
N LYS A 234 3.29 1.96 18.77
CA LYS A 234 4.13 2.18 19.96
C LYS A 234 4.50 0.89 20.70
N LYS A 235 3.62 -0.13 20.73
CA LYS A 235 3.91 -1.44 21.35
C LYS A 235 4.88 -2.25 20.50
N GLU A 236 4.61 -2.33 19.19
CA GLU A 236 5.41 -3.10 18.24
C GLU A 236 6.78 -2.47 17.95
N MET A 237 6.91 -1.15 18.16
CA MET A 237 8.13 -0.39 17.94
C MET A 237 9.34 -0.97 18.69
N LYS A 238 9.12 -1.53 19.89
CA LYS A 238 10.18 -2.20 20.66
C LYS A 238 10.80 -3.38 19.92
N TYR A 239 10.01 -4.11 19.13
CA TYR A 239 10.46 -5.26 18.37
C TYR A 239 10.98 -4.85 17.00
N LEU A 240 10.32 -3.89 16.34
CA LEU A 240 10.68 -3.43 15.00
C LEU A 240 11.97 -2.58 14.96
N LEU A 241 12.33 -1.90 16.06
CA LEU A 241 13.59 -1.15 16.17
C LEU A 241 14.80 -2.02 16.55
N GLN A 242 14.59 -3.26 16.97
CA GLN A 242 15.71 -4.15 17.31
C GLN A 242 16.46 -4.52 16.05
N ARG A 243 17.80 -4.41 16.08
CA ARG A 243 18.63 -4.93 15.01
C ARG A 243 18.50 -6.47 15.03
N PRO A 244 18.09 -7.12 13.93
CA PRO A 244 17.97 -8.58 13.91
C PRO A 244 19.37 -9.19 14.00
N LYS A 245 19.71 -9.72 15.18
CA LYS A 245 20.95 -10.47 15.42
C LYS A 245 20.76 -11.97 15.18
N THR A 246 19.52 -12.44 15.29
CA THR A 246 19.10 -13.84 15.11
C THR A 246 17.96 -13.92 14.10
N GLU A 247 17.87 -15.05 13.40
CA GLU A 247 16.83 -15.31 12.40
C GLU A 247 15.42 -15.28 13.02
N GLU A 248 15.28 -15.72 14.27
CA GLU A 248 13.99 -15.68 14.99
C GLU A 248 13.46 -14.25 15.19
N ILE A 249 14.34 -13.30 15.52
CA ILE A 249 13.96 -11.89 15.67
C ILE A 249 13.52 -11.33 14.31
N HIS A 250 14.25 -11.69 13.26
CA HIS A 250 13.92 -11.30 11.90
C HIS A 250 12.55 -11.86 11.46
N GLN A 251 12.32 -13.16 11.63
CA GLN A 251 11.04 -13.79 11.33
C GLN A 251 9.89 -13.18 12.13
N ARG A 252 10.11 -12.85 13.41
CA ARG A 252 9.10 -12.18 14.23
C ARG A 252 8.78 -10.77 13.72
N GLN A 253 9.78 -10.00 13.29
CA GLN A 253 9.57 -8.68 12.67
C GLN A 253 8.78 -8.80 11.38
N LEU A 254 9.12 -9.77 10.52
CA LEU A 254 8.40 -10.05 9.30
C LEU A 254 6.95 -10.46 9.57
N GLN A 255 6.74 -11.31 10.58
CA GLN A 255 5.40 -11.72 11.03
C GLN A 255 4.59 -10.49 11.47
N ILE A 256 5.15 -9.60 12.30
CA ILE A 256 4.44 -8.39 12.75
C ILE A 256 3.98 -7.51 11.57
N VAL A 257 4.82 -7.42 10.52
CA VAL A 257 4.52 -6.61 9.33
C VAL A 257 3.50 -7.26 8.41
N SER A 258 3.58 -8.59 8.24
CA SER A 258 2.75 -9.37 7.32
C SER A 258 1.43 -9.87 7.92
N GLU A 259 1.32 -9.92 9.24
CA GLU A 259 0.15 -10.46 9.92
C GLU A 259 -1.08 -9.57 9.67
N VAL A 260 -2.01 -10.10 8.88
CA VAL A 260 -3.38 -9.57 8.77
C VAL A 260 -4.14 -10.02 10.00
N ARG A 261 -4.13 -9.20 11.06
CA ARG A 261 -4.84 -9.52 12.29
C ARG A 261 -6.34 -9.60 12.00
N ARG A 262 -7.02 -10.58 12.56
CA ARG A 262 -8.49 -10.57 12.49
C ARG A 262 -8.96 -9.34 13.28
N PRO A 263 -9.91 -8.53 12.76
CA PRO A 263 -10.63 -7.63 13.64
C PRO A 263 -11.11 -8.47 14.81
N SER A 264 -10.99 -7.97 16.04
CA SER A 264 -11.75 -8.51 17.15
C SER A 264 -13.23 -8.28 16.83
N CYS A 265 -13.77 -9.11 15.95
CA CYS A 265 -15.19 -9.25 15.76
C CYS A 265 -15.65 -9.79 17.12
N PHE A 266 -16.33 -8.94 17.88
CA PHE A 266 -17.17 -9.25 19.03
C PHE A 266 -16.87 -10.60 19.67
N SER A 267 -16.07 -10.62 20.74
CA SER A 267 -15.91 -11.81 21.60
C SER A 267 -17.21 -12.21 22.35
N SER A 268 -18.40 -11.99 21.78
CA SER A 268 -19.66 -12.31 22.45
C SER A 268 -20.84 -12.64 21.53
N LEU A 269 -20.61 -13.09 20.28
CA LEU A 269 -21.67 -13.80 19.54
C LEU A 269 -21.12 -15.12 19.02
N HIS A 270 -21.11 -16.11 19.91
CA HIS A 270 -21.08 -17.51 19.52
C HIS A 270 -22.25 -17.77 18.57
N PRO A 271 -22.02 -18.20 17.30
CA PRO A 271 -23.06 -18.88 16.57
C PRO A 271 -23.34 -20.18 17.33
N LEU A 272 -24.59 -20.39 17.76
CA LEU A 272 -25.05 -21.66 18.33
C LEU A 272 -25.13 -22.76 17.26
N TYR A 273 -24.08 -22.93 16.44
CA TYR A 273 -23.94 -24.07 15.55
C TYR A 273 -22.82 -24.96 16.08
N ARG A 274 -23.24 -25.92 16.90
CA ARG A 274 -22.41 -27.05 17.34
C ARG A 274 -22.16 -27.93 16.10
N PRO A 275 -20.91 -28.21 15.71
CA PRO A 275 -20.65 -29.23 14.71
C PRO A 275 -21.13 -30.58 15.27
N TYR A 276 -21.82 -31.35 14.44
CA TYR A 276 -22.31 -32.68 14.75
C TYR A 276 -21.11 -33.62 14.98
N GLN A 277 -20.66 -33.73 16.22
CA GLN A 277 -19.77 -34.82 16.63
C GLN A 277 -20.58 -36.12 16.54
N GLN A 278 -20.07 -37.09 15.77
CA GLN A 278 -20.59 -38.45 15.74
C GLN A 278 -20.60 -39.02 17.16
N GLN A 279 -21.75 -38.93 17.83
CA GLN A 279 -22.04 -39.67 19.05
C GLN A 279 -22.31 -41.13 18.68
N SER A 280 -21.24 -41.91 18.49
CA SER A 280 -21.34 -43.34 18.72
C SER A 280 -21.54 -43.55 20.23
N GLN A 281 -22.63 -44.22 20.57
CA GLN A 281 -23.08 -44.62 21.92
C GLN A 281 -23.92 -43.59 22.71
N ILE A 282 -25.07 -43.21 22.18
CA ILE A 282 -26.19 -42.74 23.01
C ILE A 282 -26.91 -43.97 23.58
N LYS A 283 -26.76 -44.21 24.89
CA LYS A 283 -27.58 -45.17 25.63
C LYS A 283 -29.02 -44.65 25.67
N HIS A 284 -29.95 -45.34 25.01
CA HIS A 284 -31.36 -44.97 25.00
C HIS A 284 -31.96 -45.18 26.40
N LEU A 285 -32.31 -44.10 27.09
CA LEU A 285 -33.20 -44.14 28.25
C LEU A 285 -34.62 -44.40 27.74
N GLY A 286 -35.18 -45.52 28.20
CA GLY A 286 -36.41 -46.11 27.69
C GLY A 286 -37.68 -45.38 28.13
N ARG A 287 -38.52 -45.04 27.16
CA ARG A 287 -39.99 -45.03 27.31
C ARG A 287 -40.64 -45.01 25.92
N ARG A 288 -40.63 -46.14 25.22
CA ARG A 288 -41.49 -46.37 24.05
C ARG A 288 -42.41 -47.53 24.34
N SER A 289 -43.70 -47.38 24.06
CA SER A 289 -44.67 -48.47 24.27
C SER A 289 -44.29 -49.68 23.40
N LYS A 290 -44.56 -50.90 23.87
CA LYS A 290 -44.26 -52.16 23.16
C LYS A 290 -44.83 -52.16 21.73
N GLN A 291 -45.99 -51.55 21.54
CA GLN A 291 -46.66 -51.43 20.24
C GLN A 291 -45.86 -50.57 19.25
N ALA A 292 -45.25 -49.48 19.73
CA ALA A 292 -44.39 -48.63 18.90
C ALA A 292 -43.07 -49.34 18.52
N GLN A 293 -42.52 -50.17 19.41
CA GLN A 293 -41.34 -50.98 19.11
C GLN A 293 -41.63 -52.02 18.03
N MET A 294 -42.74 -52.76 18.14
CA MET A 294 -43.15 -53.74 17.12
C MET A 294 -43.39 -53.10 15.76
N LYS A 295 -43.99 -51.90 15.71
CA LYS A 295 -44.20 -51.17 14.44
C LYS A 295 -42.87 -50.78 13.77
N VAL A 296 -41.89 -50.34 14.55
CA VAL A 296 -40.56 -49.98 14.04
C VAL A 296 -39.79 -51.22 13.58
N GLU A 297 -39.87 -52.34 14.29
CA GLU A 297 -39.24 -53.59 13.83
C GLU A 297 -39.87 -54.11 12.55
N LYS A 298 -41.20 -54.04 12.43
CA LYS A 298 -41.92 -54.44 11.21
C LYS A 298 -41.49 -53.58 10.02
N MET A 299 -41.38 -52.26 10.20
CA MET A 299 -40.85 -51.33 9.19
C MET A 299 -39.40 -51.64 8.80
N LYS A 300 -38.53 -51.93 9.78
CA LYS A 300 -37.13 -52.30 9.51
C LYS A 300 -37.01 -53.60 8.73
N LYS A 301 -37.82 -54.61 9.05
CA LYS A 301 -37.86 -55.87 8.30
C LYS A 301 -38.35 -55.66 6.87
N ALA A 302 -39.39 -54.87 6.66
CA ALA A 302 -39.88 -54.54 5.32
C ALA A 302 -38.81 -53.83 4.48
N TYR A 303 -38.09 -52.87 5.06
CA TYR A 303 -37.00 -52.16 4.38
C TYR A 303 -35.82 -53.07 4.03
N LYS A 304 -35.43 -53.99 4.93
CA LYS A 304 -34.37 -54.96 4.64
C LYS A 304 -34.76 -55.91 3.52
N MET A 305 -35.99 -56.44 3.54
CA MET A 305 -36.46 -57.32 2.48
C MET A 305 -36.61 -56.60 1.13
N ALA A 306 -37.01 -55.32 1.11
CA ALA A 306 -37.02 -54.54 -0.12
C ALA A 306 -35.60 -54.37 -0.68
N LYS A 307 -34.64 -54.01 0.18
CA LYS A 307 -33.24 -53.83 -0.21
C LYS A 307 -32.59 -55.14 -0.69
N GLU A 308 -32.96 -56.27 -0.10
CA GLU A 308 -32.46 -57.59 -0.53
C GLU A 308 -33.10 -58.06 -1.85
N LYS A 309 -34.39 -57.74 -2.08
CA LYS A 309 -35.04 -57.97 -3.38
C LYS A 309 -34.40 -57.16 -4.50
N ASP A 310 -34.12 -55.89 -4.25
CA ASP A 310 -33.45 -54.99 -5.21
C ASP A 310 -32.02 -55.45 -5.52
N ALA A 311 -31.33 -56.09 -4.57
CA ALA A 311 -29.99 -56.65 -4.77
C ALA A 311 -30.00 -57.98 -5.55
N SER A 312 -31.09 -58.76 -5.50
CA SER A 312 -31.20 -60.06 -6.18
C SER A 312 -31.68 -59.99 -7.63
N ALA A 313 -32.22 -58.84 -8.09
CA ALA A 313 -32.74 -58.67 -9.44
C ALA A 313 -31.69 -58.18 -10.46
N GLY A 314 -30.45 -57.93 -10.04
CA GLY A 314 -29.40 -57.33 -10.87
C GLY A 314 -28.26 -58.28 -11.19
N THR A 315 -28.50 -59.46 -11.77
CA THR A 315 -27.42 -60.25 -12.41
C THR A 315 -27.94 -61.17 -13.52
N GLU A 316 -28.06 -60.64 -14.75
CA GLU A 316 -27.87 -61.43 -15.98
C GLU A 316 -26.97 -60.64 -16.95
N PRO A 317 -25.94 -61.26 -17.57
CA PRO A 317 -25.07 -60.59 -18.53
C PRO A 317 -25.53 -60.86 -19.98
N GLN A 318 -25.78 -59.81 -20.76
CA GLN A 318 -26.06 -59.93 -22.20
C GLN A 318 -24.80 -59.65 -23.04
N LYS A 319 -24.55 -60.57 -23.98
CA LYS A 319 -23.40 -60.67 -24.90
C LYS A 319 -23.48 -59.68 -26.08
N ASP A 320 -22.31 -59.29 -26.57
CA ASP A 320 -22.04 -58.56 -27.82
C ASP A 320 -22.46 -59.31 -29.10
N ILE A 321 -23.03 -58.59 -30.08
CA ILE A 321 -22.93 -58.86 -31.54
C ILE A 321 -22.97 -57.50 -32.32
N PRO A 322 -22.18 -57.29 -33.39
CA PRO A 322 -21.96 -55.99 -34.05
C PRO A 322 -22.78 -55.76 -35.34
N GLY A 323 -22.90 -54.50 -35.78
CA GLY A 323 -23.54 -54.07 -37.04
C GLY A 323 -22.85 -52.85 -37.70
N PRO A 324 -23.10 -52.56 -38.98
CA PRO A 324 -22.05 -52.38 -39.99
C PRO A 324 -21.65 -50.93 -40.35
N LYS A 325 -20.48 -50.83 -41.00
CA LYS A 325 -19.79 -49.64 -41.52
C LYS A 325 -20.61 -48.88 -42.58
N VAL A 326 -20.61 -47.55 -42.50
CA VAL A 326 -20.79 -46.63 -43.65
C VAL A 326 -19.80 -45.47 -43.54
N ASN A 327 -19.27 -45.08 -44.70
CA ASN A 327 -18.06 -44.31 -44.97
C ASN A 327 -18.14 -42.78 -44.70
N HIS A 328 -17.00 -42.22 -44.27
CA HIS A 328 -16.30 -40.93 -44.55
C HIS A 328 -17.05 -39.71 -45.19
N PRO A 329 -16.55 -38.44 -45.06
CA PRO A 329 -15.19 -38.02 -44.70
C PRO A 329 -15.06 -36.83 -43.71
N LEU A 330 -13.79 -36.64 -43.32
CA LEU A 330 -13.19 -35.55 -42.54
C LEU A 330 -13.34 -34.16 -43.19
N HIS A 331 -13.50 -33.12 -42.36
CA HIS A 331 -12.66 -31.93 -42.45
C HIS A 331 -12.61 -31.20 -41.09
N PRO A 332 -11.42 -30.71 -40.66
CA PRO A 332 -11.25 -29.93 -39.43
C PRO A 332 -11.29 -28.43 -39.74
N ILE A 333 -11.95 -27.64 -38.90
CA ILE A 333 -11.81 -26.18 -38.87
C ILE A 333 -11.85 -25.74 -37.40
N PHE A 334 -10.68 -25.29 -36.95
CA PHE A 334 -10.30 -24.39 -35.84
C PHE A 334 -11.05 -24.44 -34.50
#